data_AF-A0A8R1Y6M2-F1
#
_entry.id   AF-A0A8R1Y6M2-F1
#
_cell.length_a   1.000
_cell.length_b   1.000
_cell.length_c   1.000
_cell.angle_alpha   90.00
_cell.angle_beta   90.00
_cell.angle_gamma   90.00
#
_symmetry.space_group_name_H-M   'P 1'
#
loop_
_entity.id
_entity.type
_entity.pdbx_description
1 polymer ?
#
loop_
_entity_poly.entity_id
_entity_poly.type
_entity_poly.pdbx_seq_one_letter_code
_entity_poly.pdbx_strand_id
1 'polypeptide(L)'
;MPLAGKKDRQDESNLPSNDDPSSGFIRFKVENVSDLPPKGVYSPVVKVHRLPWKLLVKKEADTSFLEVYLHNWESESDMWSVDASIEFSLINVSGGENIIKKFDNTFNHEASGWGFENMCSWEDLLDEEQGFSKDNKIIVEARFTLSNIVGIRTISPIDYSDPNVPSHDITFLIDGEKIHANKGILAVHSPVFSAMFYGEFAEKNNKEVELKDVDRKAFIDMLNLIYPSYEKISVSNCESILKLADQFQIDVIIDQVEKFLIYSTEFIAVKKLHLSDQYRLVQLQDHCLGDIESVDDVLDLKETDGFKELADNVKALLLEKVLKIIKET
;
A
#
# COMPACT_ATOMS: atom_id res chain seq x y z
N MET A 1 -37.19 0.41 -26.24
CA MET A 1 -35.92 -0.28 -26.50
C MET A 1 -34.80 0.76 -26.43
N PRO A 2 -34.01 0.79 -25.34
CA PRO A 2 -32.82 1.62 -25.23
C PRO A 2 -31.60 0.87 -25.80
N LEU A 3 -30.70 1.60 -26.46
CA LEU A 3 -29.36 1.12 -26.83
C LEU A 3 -28.32 1.75 -25.90
N ALA A 4 -27.39 0.90 -25.49
CA ALA A 4 -26.50 1.04 -24.36
C ALA A 4 -25.47 2.18 -24.45
N GLY A 5 -25.16 2.73 -23.28
CA GLY A 5 -24.14 3.76 -23.07
C GLY A 5 -22.73 3.26 -23.34
N LYS A 6 -21.94 4.13 -23.96
CA LYS A 6 -20.48 4.07 -23.89
C LYS A 6 -20.07 4.53 -22.50
N LYS A 7 -19.51 3.61 -21.71
CA LYS A 7 -18.69 3.94 -20.54
C LYS A 7 -17.43 4.62 -21.06
N ASP A 8 -17.31 5.91 -20.80
CA ASP A 8 -16.03 6.62 -20.92
C ASP A 8 -15.05 5.98 -19.93
N ARG A 9 -14.00 5.38 -20.47
CA ARG A 9 -12.81 4.99 -19.69
C ARG A 9 -12.07 6.29 -19.40
N GLN A 10 -12.06 6.70 -18.14
CA GLN A 10 -11.04 7.65 -17.70
C GLN A 10 -9.68 6.95 -17.84
N ASP A 11 -8.77 7.63 -18.54
CA ASP A 11 -7.37 7.29 -18.68
C ASP A 11 -6.72 7.24 -17.28
N GLU A 12 -6.47 6.04 -16.76
CA GLU A 12 -5.63 5.78 -15.58
C GLU A 12 -4.12 5.98 -15.87
N SER A 13 -3.77 6.51 -17.05
CA SER A 13 -2.41 6.56 -17.60
C SER A 13 -1.50 7.66 -17.02
N ASN A 14 -1.93 8.38 -15.98
CA ASN A 14 -1.15 9.45 -15.33
C ASN A 14 -0.93 9.26 -13.82
N LEU A 15 -1.13 8.06 -13.28
CA LEU A 15 -0.58 7.72 -11.97
C LEU A 15 0.94 7.49 -12.14
N PRO A 16 1.82 8.27 -11.47
CA PRO A 16 3.23 7.91 -11.42
C PRO A 16 3.36 6.50 -10.80
N SER A 17 4.23 5.68 -11.37
CA SER A 17 4.56 4.34 -10.85
C SER A 17 4.88 4.42 -9.36
N ASN A 18 4.19 3.61 -8.56
CA ASN A 18 4.41 3.44 -7.12
C ASN A 18 5.78 2.82 -6.76
N ASP A 19 6.77 2.90 -7.67
CA ASP A 19 7.97 2.07 -7.66
C ASP A 19 9.24 2.84 -7.23
N ASP A 20 9.18 4.16 -6.99
CA ASP A 20 10.27 4.88 -6.33
C ASP A 20 10.04 4.91 -4.80
N PRO A 21 10.85 4.19 -4.01
CA PRO A 21 10.76 4.17 -2.55
C PRO A 21 11.13 5.51 -1.88
N SER A 22 11.65 6.46 -2.67
CA SER A 22 11.87 7.84 -2.27
C SER A 22 10.68 8.75 -2.58
N SER A 23 9.66 8.24 -3.27
CA SER A 23 8.43 8.98 -3.55
C SER A 23 7.36 8.73 -2.49
N GLY A 24 6.55 9.76 -2.26
CA GLY A 24 5.40 9.74 -1.36
C GLY A 24 4.17 10.36 -2.00
N PHE A 25 3.01 9.84 -1.61
CA PHE A 25 1.72 10.37 -2.01
C PHE A 25 0.77 10.43 -0.81
N ILE A 26 0.09 11.57 -0.66
CA ILE A 26 -0.95 11.76 0.35
C ILE A 26 -2.18 12.33 -0.35
N ARG A 27 -3.30 11.61 -0.33
CA ARG A 27 -4.62 12.13 -0.71
C ARG A 27 -5.44 12.37 0.55
N PHE A 28 -5.74 13.62 0.83
CA PHE A 28 -6.45 14.03 2.04
C PHE A 28 -7.82 14.60 1.70
N LYS A 29 -8.86 13.87 2.09
CA LYS A 29 -10.24 14.34 2.04
C LYS A 29 -10.55 15.10 3.32
N VAL A 30 -10.81 16.39 3.19
CA VAL A 30 -11.14 17.27 4.31
C VAL A 30 -12.65 17.43 4.38
N GLU A 31 -13.20 17.18 5.56
CA GLU A 31 -14.63 17.28 5.85
C GLU A 31 -14.92 18.59 6.57
N ASN A 32 -16.14 19.13 6.41
CA ASN A 32 -16.59 20.37 7.03
C ASN A 32 -15.68 21.59 6.74
N VAL A 33 -15.28 21.77 5.48
CA VAL A 33 -14.29 22.80 5.09
C VAL A 33 -14.72 24.21 5.47
N SER A 34 -16.02 24.52 5.49
CA SER A 34 -16.53 25.84 5.88
C SER A 34 -16.19 26.24 7.33
N ASP A 35 -15.94 25.27 8.21
CA ASP A 35 -15.73 25.45 9.65
C ASP A 35 -14.46 24.73 10.12
N LEU A 36 -13.33 24.98 9.43
CA LEU A 36 -12.06 24.43 9.87
C LEU A 36 -11.62 25.03 11.21
N PRO A 37 -11.02 24.22 12.10
CA PRO A 37 -10.44 24.73 13.34
C PRO A 37 -9.30 25.72 13.03
N PRO A 38 -9.04 26.71 13.91
CA PRO A 38 -8.00 27.73 13.67
C PRO A 38 -6.59 27.18 13.43
N LYS A 39 -6.29 26.00 13.99
CA LYS A 39 -5.00 25.31 13.81
C LYS A 39 -4.92 24.46 12.54
N GLY A 40 -6.00 24.39 11.76
CA GLY A 40 -6.14 23.48 10.64
C GLY A 40 -6.33 22.02 11.04
N VAL A 41 -6.38 21.18 10.03
CA VAL A 41 -6.55 19.72 10.15
C VAL A 41 -5.39 19.02 9.47
N TYR A 42 -4.94 17.91 10.07
CA TYR A 42 -3.87 17.09 9.52
C TYR A 42 -4.42 15.83 8.86
N SER A 43 -3.76 15.41 7.78
CA SER A 43 -3.97 14.06 7.23
C SER A 43 -3.42 12.99 8.18
N PRO A 44 -3.80 11.72 7.97
CA PRO A 44 -3.03 10.58 8.46
C PRO A 44 -1.55 10.66 8.01
N VAL A 45 -0.68 10.01 8.78
CA VAL A 45 0.76 10.00 8.53
C VAL A 45 1.11 8.96 7.46
N VAL A 46 1.90 9.35 6.47
CA VAL A 46 2.57 8.45 5.51
C VAL A 46 4.06 8.42 5.82
N LYS A 47 4.71 7.26 5.74
CA LYS A 47 6.16 7.14 5.99
C LYS A 47 6.90 6.87 4.68
N VAL A 48 7.92 7.68 4.39
CA VAL A 48 8.85 7.52 3.25
C VAL A 48 10.26 7.62 3.80
N HIS A 49 11.17 6.67 3.54
CA HIS A 49 12.52 6.63 4.17
C HIS A 49 12.53 6.76 5.70
N ARG A 50 11.53 6.17 6.38
CA ARG A 50 11.25 6.27 7.84
C ARG A 50 10.74 7.62 8.34
N LEU A 51 10.89 8.66 7.54
CA LEU A 51 10.38 10.00 7.83
C LEU A 51 8.84 10.01 7.80
N PRO A 52 8.16 10.53 8.86
CA PRO A 52 6.72 10.68 8.91
C PRO A 52 6.30 11.99 8.24
N TRP A 53 5.43 11.87 7.23
CA TRP A 53 4.90 12.97 6.43
C TRP A 53 3.40 13.10 6.66
N LYS A 54 2.91 14.33 6.74
CA LYS A 54 1.47 14.64 6.82
C LYS A 54 1.16 15.94 6.11
N LEU A 55 -0.04 16.03 5.53
CA LEU A 55 -0.61 17.26 5.02
C LEU A 55 -1.27 18.05 6.15
N LEU A 56 -1.07 19.36 6.17
CA LEU A 56 -1.85 20.33 6.93
C LEU A 56 -2.71 21.12 5.96
N VAL A 57 -4.01 21.24 6.28
CA VAL A 57 -4.94 22.13 5.59
C VAL A 57 -5.53 23.11 6.61
N LYS A 58 -5.44 24.40 6.32
CA LYS A 58 -5.88 25.47 7.24
C LYS A 58 -6.46 26.65 6.46
N LYS A 59 -7.29 27.46 7.12
CA LYS A 59 -7.70 28.78 6.64
C LYS A 59 -6.72 29.85 7.13
N GLU A 60 -6.17 30.63 6.22
CA GLU A 60 -5.38 31.83 6.55
C GLU A 60 -6.32 32.87 7.20
N ALA A 61 -5.88 33.41 8.34
CA ALA A 61 -6.74 34.19 9.24
C ALA A 61 -7.10 35.57 8.66
N ASP A 62 -6.16 36.22 7.98
CA ASP A 62 -6.28 37.62 7.58
C ASP A 62 -6.77 37.78 6.14
N THR A 63 -6.26 36.94 5.25
CA THR A 63 -6.45 36.97 3.80
C THR A 63 -7.56 36.04 3.33
N SER A 64 -8.01 35.11 4.20
CA SER A 64 -9.01 34.10 3.85
C SER A 64 -8.62 33.32 2.59
N PHE A 65 -7.42 32.76 2.59
CA PHE A 65 -6.99 31.76 1.62
C PHE A 65 -6.90 30.38 2.26
N LEU A 66 -6.97 29.35 1.41
CA LEU A 66 -6.63 27.99 1.77
C LEU A 66 -5.10 27.86 1.86
N GLU A 67 -4.62 27.52 3.05
CA GLU A 67 -3.23 27.13 3.28
C GLU A 67 -3.08 25.61 3.18
N VAL A 68 -2.01 25.15 2.51
CA VAL A 68 -1.65 23.74 2.42
C VAL A 68 -0.15 23.58 2.67
N TYR A 69 0.22 22.73 3.62
CA TYR A 69 1.63 22.41 3.93
C TYR A 69 1.87 20.90 3.98
N LEU A 70 3.05 20.48 3.55
CA LEU A 70 3.61 19.19 3.86
C LEU A 70 4.50 19.36 5.10
N HIS A 71 4.31 18.53 6.11
CA HIS A 71 5.10 18.56 7.33
C HIS A 71 5.83 17.24 7.56
N ASN A 72 7.05 17.36 8.07
CA ASN A 72 7.83 16.29 8.66
C ASN A 72 8.05 16.61 10.14
N TRP A 73 7.89 15.66 11.05
CA TRP A 73 8.03 15.92 12.50
C TRP A 73 8.87 14.85 13.21
N GLU A 74 9.81 14.23 12.51
CA GLU A 74 10.54 13.07 13.06
C GLU A 74 11.40 13.41 14.28
N SER A 75 12.10 14.55 14.24
CA SER A 75 13.23 14.77 15.14
C SER A 75 13.53 16.25 15.38
N GLU A 76 13.74 16.60 16.64
CA GLU A 76 14.29 17.87 17.13
C GLU A 76 15.83 17.93 17.00
N SER A 77 16.43 17.07 16.17
CA SER A 77 17.87 17.09 15.93
C SER A 77 18.20 17.92 14.69
N ASP A 78 19.20 18.80 14.78
CA ASP A 78 19.71 19.54 13.62
C ASP A 78 20.64 18.69 12.72
N MET A 79 20.82 17.40 13.05
CA MET A 79 21.70 16.51 12.30
C MET A 79 21.05 15.93 11.04
N TRP A 80 19.74 16.14 10.83
CA TRP A 80 19.03 15.63 9.66
C TRP A 80 18.62 16.74 8.71
N SER A 81 18.65 16.40 7.42
CA SER A 81 18.05 17.20 6.36
C SER A 81 17.62 16.30 5.21
N VAL A 82 16.62 16.72 4.46
CA VAL A 82 16.20 16.06 3.22
C VAL A 82 15.71 17.09 2.23
N ASP A 83 16.18 17.00 0.99
CA ASP A 83 15.64 17.78 -0.11
C ASP A 83 14.41 17.07 -0.66
N ALA A 84 13.35 17.82 -0.93
CA ALA A 84 12.11 17.28 -1.46
C ALA A 84 11.61 18.14 -2.62
N SER A 85 11.23 17.47 -3.70
CA SER A 85 10.43 18.06 -4.78
C SER A 85 8.96 17.77 -4.49
N ILE A 86 8.11 18.79 -4.38
CA ILE A 86 6.72 18.67 -3.92
C ILE A 86 5.76 19.25 -4.96
N GLU A 87 4.66 18.55 -5.19
CA GLU A 87 3.50 18.97 -5.95
C GLU A 87 2.25 18.87 -5.05
N PHE A 88 1.56 20.00 -4.85
CA PHE A 88 0.21 20.00 -4.30
C PHE A 88 -0.83 20.14 -5.40
N SER A 89 -1.94 19.41 -5.26
CA SER A 89 -3.11 19.55 -6.12
C SER A 89 -4.38 19.75 -5.26
N LEU A 90 -5.11 20.83 -5.49
CA LEU A 90 -6.50 20.96 -5.03
C LEU A 90 -7.41 20.42 -6.13
N ILE A 91 -8.17 19.38 -5.81
CA ILE A 91 -8.91 18.62 -6.81
C ILE A 91 -10.25 19.28 -7.11
N ASN A 92 -10.55 19.47 -8.39
CA ASN A 92 -11.87 19.83 -8.86
C ASN A 92 -12.74 18.57 -8.95
N VAL A 93 -13.73 18.46 -8.07
CA VAL A 93 -14.59 17.28 -7.95
C VAL A 93 -15.75 17.28 -8.94
N SER A 94 -15.97 18.39 -9.64
CA SER A 94 -16.97 18.55 -10.70
C SER A 94 -16.44 18.22 -12.10
N GLY A 95 -15.15 17.83 -12.21
CA GLY A 95 -14.50 17.46 -13.47
C GLY A 95 -13.86 18.64 -14.21
N GLY A 96 -13.73 19.80 -13.56
CA GLY A 96 -12.91 20.92 -14.04
C GLY A 96 -11.41 20.70 -13.84
N GLU A 97 -10.61 21.74 -14.07
CA GLU A 97 -9.16 21.68 -13.87
C GLU A 97 -8.78 21.78 -12.38
N ASN A 98 -7.79 21.00 -11.96
CA ASN A 98 -7.22 21.08 -10.62
C ASN A 98 -6.31 22.31 -10.50
N ILE A 99 -6.24 22.88 -9.29
CA ILE A 99 -5.18 23.87 -8.99
C ILE A 99 -3.93 23.10 -8.57
N ILE A 100 -2.84 23.26 -9.32
CA ILE A 100 -1.58 22.55 -9.08
C ILE A 100 -0.47 23.57 -8.79
N LYS A 101 0.29 23.34 -7.72
CA LYS A 101 1.48 24.13 -7.40
C LYS A 101 2.65 23.22 -7.05
N LYS A 102 3.85 23.56 -7.53
CA LYS A 102 5.08 22.77 -7.35
C LYS A 102 6.21 23.64 -6.82
N PHE A 103 7.09 23.06 -6.02
CA PHE A 103 8.30 23.70 -5.53
C PHE A 103 9.28 22.64 -5.01
N ASP A 104 10.53 23.03 -4.85
CA ASP A 104 11.56 22.24 -4.20
C ASP A 104 11.97 22.93 -2.90
N ASN A 105 12.18 22.16 -1.83
CA ASN A 105 12.68 22.71 -0.58
C ASN A 105 13.38 21.65 0.29
N THR A 106 14.11 22.12 1.29
CA THR A 106 14.82 21.28 2.25
C THR A 106 14.07 21.24 3.57
N PHE A 107 13.74 20.04 4.03
CA PHE A 107 13.18 19.80 5.36
C PHE A 107 14.31 19.51 6.35
N ASN A 108 14.21 20.10 7.54
CA ASN A 108 15.06 19.83 8.70
C ASN A 108 14.29 20.21 9.98
N HIS A 109 14.95 20.20 11.15
CA HIS A 109 14.31 20.60 12.39
C HIS A 109 13.73 22.03 12.34
N GLU A 110 14.53 23.02 11.91
CA GLU A 110 14.13 24.43 11.88
C GLU A 110 13.02 24.70 10.84
N ALA A 111 13.06 23.97 9.73
CA ALA A 111 12.15 24.08 8.60
C ALA A 111 11.41 22.76 8.35
N SER A 112 10.57 22.40 9.33
CA SER A 112 9.85 21.12 9.36
C SER A 112 8.54 21.11 8.55
N GLY A 113 8.18 22.22 7.92
CA GLY A 113 6.96 22.36 7.15
C GLY A 113 7.09 23.36 6.01
N TRP A 114 6.66 22.97 4.81
CA TRP A 114 6.69 23.80 3.61
C TRP A 114 5.39 23.69 2.82
N GLY A 115 4.94 24.81 2.24
CA GLY A 115 3.59 24.90 1.71
C GLY A 115 3.28 26.21 1.01
N PHE A 116 1.99 26.40 0.73
CA PHE A 116 1.44 27.62 0.16
C PHE A 116 0.37 28.19 1.08
N GLU A 117 0.46 29.48 1.37
CA GLU A 117 -0.56 30.21 2.13
C GLU A 117 -1.77 30.59 1.27
N ASN A 118 -1.59 30.61 -0.05
CA ASN A 118 -2.54 31.16 -1.02
C ASN A 118 -2.96 30.13 -2.09
N MET A 119 -3.32 28.90 -1.70
CA MET A 119 -3.65 27.83 -2.65
C MET A 119 -4.90 28.16 -3.48
N CYS A 120 -5.97 28.60 -2.81
CA CYS A 120 -7.26 28.97 -3.40
C CYS A 120 -7.91 30.02 -2.48
N SER A 121 -8.63 31.00 -3.02
CA SER A 121 -9.37 31.93 -2.16
C SER A 121 -10.49 31.18 -1.44
N TRP A 122 -10.82 31.58 -0.21
CA TRP A 122 -11.88 30.90 0.55
C TRP A 122 -13.26 31.07 -0.09
N GLU A 123 -13.46 32.17 -0.81
CA GLU A 123 -14.68 32.43 -1.58
C GLU A 123 -14.81 31.43 -2.73
N ASP A 124 -13.79 31.32 -3.59
CA ASP A 124 -13.79 30.39 -4.73
C ASP A 124 -13.83 28.93 -4.26
N LEU A 125 -13.19 28.61 -3.12
CA LEU A 125 -13.19 27.27 -2.56
C LEU A 125 -14.59 26.80 -2.16
N LEU A 126 -15.41 27.71 -1.61
CA LEU A 126 -16.75 27.43 -1.10
C LEU A 126 -17.85 27.62 -2.15
N ASP A 127 -17.55 28.31 -3.25
CA ASP A 127 -18.45 28.42 -4.39
C ASP A 127 -18.54 27.08 -5.13
N GLU A 128 -19.69 26.42 -5.03
CA GLU A 128 -19.95 25.14 -5.69
C GLU A 128 -19.86 25.22 -7.22
N GLU A 129 -20.03 26.40 -7.82
CA GLU A 129 -19.87 26.58 -9.27
C GLU A 129 -18.40 26.43 -9.70
N GLN A 130 -17.43 26.72 -8.81
CA GLN A 130 -16.00 26.49 -9.08
C GLN A 130 -15.65 25.00 -9.03
N GLY A 131 -16.44 24.19 -8.32
CA GLY A 131 -16.31 22.73 -8.30
C GLY A 131 -15.17 22.17 -7.45
N PHE A 132 -14.54 22.98 -6.59
CA PHE A 132 -13.49 22.50 -5.66
C PHE A 132 -14.05 21.89 -4.37
N SER A 133 -15.26 22.31 -3.97
CA SER A 133 -15.98 21.78 -2.82
C SER A 133 -17.28 21.11 -3.26
N LYS A 134 -17.61 19.99 -2.61
CA LYS A 134 -18.91 19.33 -2.74
C LYS A 134 -19.31 18.74 -1.40
N ASP A 135 -20.56 18.95 -0.98
CA ASP A 135 -21.08 18.51 0.31
C ASP A 135 -20.20 18.97 1.49
N ASN A 136 -19.67 20.21 1.40
CA ASN A 136 -18.74 20.81 2.35
C ASN A 136 -17.42 20.04 2.53
N LYS A 137 -16.93 19.42 1.46
CA LYS A 137 -15.72 18.59 1.45
C LYS A 137 -14.81 18.99 0.30
N ILE A 138 -13.51 18.96 0.55
CA ILE A 138 -12.48 19.18 -0.46
C ILE A 138 -11.51 18.00 -0.49
N ILE A 139 -10.76 17.87 -1.58
CA ILE A 139 -9.69 16.88 -1.70
C ILE A 139 -8.40 17.61 -2.05
N VAL A 140 -7.38 17.42 -1.21
CA VAL A 140 -6.03 17.93 -1.44
C VAL A 140 -5.08 16.75 -1.59
N GLU A 141 -4.25 16.79 -2.61
CA GLU A 141 -3.20 15.80 -2.87
C GLU A 141 -1.82 16.42 -2.71
N ALA A 142 -0.88 15.64 -2.18
CA ALA A 142 0.55 15.92 -2.21
C ALA A 142 1.28 14.76 -2.86
N ARG A 143 2.07 15.03 -3.90
CA ARG A 143 3.09 14.12 -4.44
C ARG A 143 4.45 14.71 -4.13
N PHE A 144 5.37 13.89 -3.64
CA PHE A 144 6.72 14.37 -3.35
C PHE A 144 7.77 13.29 -3.58
N THR A 145 8.98 13.71 -3.92
CA THR A 145 10.15 12.81 -4.06
C THR A 145 11.29 13.35 -3.23
N LEU A 146 11.90 12.47 -2.43
CA LEU A 146 12.99 12.78 -1.51
C LEU A 146 14.35 12.55 -2.17
N SER A 147 15.30 13.42 -1.86
CA SER A 147 16.69 13.34 -2.32
C SER A 147 17.63 13.93 -1.26
N ASN A 148 18.94 13.70 -1.40
CA ASN A 148 19.98 14.24 -0.51
C ASN A 148 19.67 14.05 0.99
N ILE A 149 19.24 12.85 1.39
CA ILE A 149 18.89 12.55 2.77
C ILE A 149 20.16 12.42 3.62
N VAL A 150 20.29 13.27 4.65
CA VAL A 150 21.43 13.31 5.57
C VAL A 150 20.95 13.04 7.00
N GLY A 151 21.77 12.36 7.80
CA GLY A 151 21.52 12.14 9.24
C GLY A 151 20.42 11.13 9.58
N ILE A 152 19.68 10.66 8.59
CA ILE A 152 18.62 9.66 8.72
C ILE A 152 19.13 8.32 8.22
N ARG A 153 18.84 7.25 8.96
CA ARG A 153 19.06 5.89 8.47
C ARG A 153 18.05 5.59 7.38
N THR A 154 18.45 5.85 6.14
CA THR A 154 17.66 5.49 4.97
C THR A 154 17.68 3.99 4.74
N ILE A 155 16.66 3.54 4.02
CA ILE A 155 16.64 2.21 3.47
C ILE A 155 17.18 2.38 2.06
N SER A 156 18.28 1.69 1.74
CA SER A 156 18.66 1.56 0.33
C SER A 156 17.88 0.38 -0.21
N PRO A 157 16.88 0.61 -1.07
CA PRO A 157 16.17 -0.46 -1.75
C PRO A 157 17.19 -1.25 -2.56
N ILE A 158 16.94 -2.55 -2.71
CA ILE A 158 17.77 -3.37 -3.58
C ILE A 158 17.34 -3.08 -5.01
N ASP A 159 18.24 -2.53 -5.81
CA ASP A 159 18.05 -2.42 -7.24
C ASP A 159 18.29 -3.80 -7.87
N TYR A 160 17.21 -4.55 -8.07
CA TYR A 160 17.27 -5.86 -8.71
C TYR A 160 17.56 -5.77 -10.22
N SER A 161 17.58 -4.57 -10.81
CA SER A 161 17.96 -4.38 -12.22
C SER A 161 19.48 -4.22 -12.41
N ASP A 162 20.24 -3.93 -11.35
CA ASP A 162 21.69 -3.78 -11.43
C ASP A 162 22.40 -5.15 -11.51
N PRO A 163 23.06 -5.49 -12.64
CA PRO A 163 23.79 -6.74 -12.78
C PRO A 163 25.11 -6.77 -11.99
N ASN A 164 25.54 -5.64 -11.41
CA ASN A 164 26.85 -5.50 -10.79
C ASN A 164 26.84 -5.66 -9.27
N VAL A 165 25.69 -5.95 -8.65
CA VAL A 165 25.58 -6.25 -7.22
C VAL A 165 26.42 -7.50 -6.93
N PRO A 166 27.54 -7.40 -6.16
CA PRO A 166 28.52 -8.50 -6.06
C PRO A 166 27.97 -9.79 -5.45
N SER A 167 26.91 -9.69 -4.64
CA SER A 167 26.23 -10.82 -4.04
C SER A 167 25.21 -11.47 -4.97
N HIS A 168 24.83 -10.88 -6.10
CA HIS A 168 23.85 -11.48 -7.00
C HIS A 168 24.52 -12.46 -7.98
N ASP A 169 24.13 -13.74 -7.92
CA ASP A 169 24.70 -14.86 -8.67
C ASP A 169 23.67 -15.64 -9.50
N ILE A 170 22.43 -15.14 -9.58
CA ILE A 170 21.38 -15.61 -10.49
C ILE A 170 20.62 -14.44 -11.12
N THR A 171 20.17 -14.62 -12.36
CA THR A 171 19.26 -13.70 -13.06
C THR A 171 17.95 -14.42 -13.39
N PHE A 172 16.82 -13.82 -13.05
CA PHE A 172 15.50 -14.28 -13.48
C PHE A 172 15.02 -13.44 -14.67
N LEU A 173 14.48 -14.10 -15.67
CA LEU A 173 13.81 -13.46 -16.80
C LEU A 173 12.29 -13.58 -16.59
N ILE A 174 11.61 -12.47 -16.34
CA ILE A 174 10.16 -12.38 -16.16
C ILE A 174 9.64 -11.30 -17.12
N ASP A 175 8.70 -11.66 -17.99
CA ASP A 175 8.12 -10.76 -18.99
C ASP A 175 9.15 -10.02 -19.87
N GLY A 176 10.30 -10.66 -20.12
CA GLY A 176 11.40 -10.09 -20.92
C GLY A 176 12.34 -9.15 -20.15
N GLU A 177 12.10 -8.92 -18.87
CA GLU A 177 12.95 -8.12 -17.99
C GLU A 177 13.80 -8.98 -17.05
N LYS A 178 14.98 -8.47 -16.72
CA LYS A 178 15.98 -9.16 -15.90
C LYS A 178 15.90 -8.70 -14.45
N ILE A 179 15.85 -9.68 -13.54
CA ILE A 179 15.89 -9.48 -12.09
C ILE A 179 17.07 -10.26 -11.52
N HIS A 180 18.05 -9.55 -10.95
CA HIS A 180 19.27 -10.11 -10.39
C HIS A 180 19.07 -10.43 -8.90
N ALA A 181 19.46 -11.61 -8.45
CA ALA A 181 19.31 -12.06 -7.06
C ALA A 181 20.44 -13.01 -6.61
N ASN A 182 20.37 -13.51 -5.39
CA ASN A 182 21.35 -14.38 -4.72
C ASN A 182 20.73 -15.77 -4.45
N LYS A 183 21.33 -16.82 -5.01
CA LYS A 183 20.91 -18.21 -4.87
C LYS A 183 20.89 -18.67 -3.42
N GLY A 184 21.90 -18.31 -2.65
CA GLY A 184 22.05 -18.74 -1.25
C GLY A 184 20.93 -18.23 -0.35
N ILE A 185 20.61 -16.94 -0.44
CA ILE A 185 19.50 -16.31 0.29
C ILE A 185 18.18 -16.98 -0.10
N LEU A 186 17.90 -17.10 -1.40
CA LEU A 186 16.65 -17.71 -1.87
C LEU A 186 16.52 -19.17 -1.43
N ALA A 187 17.59 -19.96 -1.52
CA ALA A 187 17.58 -21.37 -1.13
C ALA A 187 17.42 -21.59 0.38
N VAL A 188 17.88 -20.67 1.22
CA VAL A 188 17.62 -20.72 2.67
C VAL A 188 16.13 -20.60 2.97
N HIS A 189 15.41 -19.81 2.18
CA HIS A 189 14.01 -19.50 2.41
C HIS A 189 13.02 -20.31 1.58
N SER A 190 13.48 -21.05 0.57
CA SER A 190 12.63 -21.78 -0.37
C SER A 190 13.22 -23.15 -0.72
N PRO A 191 12.55 -24.26 -0.38
CA PRO A 191 12.90 -25.59 -0.86
C PRO A 191 12.90 -25.70 -2.38
N VAL A 192 12.01 -24.97 -3.07
CA VAL A 192 11.95 -24.92 -4.54
C VAL A 192 13.23 -24.33 -5.10
N PHE A 193 13.68 -23.16 -4.62
CA PHE A 193 14.93 -22.56 -5.06
C PHE A 193 16.15 -23.37 -4.61
N SER A 194 16.11 -23.97 -3.42
CA SER A 194 17.16 -24.87 -2.96
C SER A 194 17.34 -26.07 -3.91
N ALA A 195 16.24 -26.71 -4.31
CA ALA A 195 16.24 -27.78 -5.28
C ALA A 195 16.70 -27.29 -6.67
N MET A 196 16.18 -26.15 -7.14
CA MET A 196 16.52 -25.55 -8.44
C MET A 196 18.02 -25.24 -8.57
N PHE A 197 18.64 -24.69 -7.52
CA PHE A 197 20.02 -24.20 -7.58
C PHE A 197 21.06 -25.21 -7.11
N TYR A 198 20.72 -26.08 -6.17
CA TYR A 198 21.67 -27.00 -5.54
C TYR A 198 21.32 -28.49 -5.74
N GLY A 199 20.11 -28.80 -6.20
CA GLY A 199 19.68 -30.15 -6.57
C GLY A 199 20.30 -30.66 -7.86
N GLU A 200 19.67 -31.67 -8.48
CA GLU A 200 20.12 -32.27 -9.75
C GLU A 200 19.33 -31.75 -10.97
N PHE A 201 18.65 -30.61 -10.82
CA PHE A 201 17.90 -29.98 -11.90
C PHE A 201 18.83 -29.30 -12.92
N ALA A 202 18.32 -29.08 -14.13
CA ALA A 202 19.09 -28.51 -15.25
C ALA A 202 19.59 -27.08 -14.91
N GLU A 203 18.86 -26.39 -14.05
CA GLU A 203 19.06 -25.02 -13.61
C GLU A 203 20.25 -24.85 -12.64
N LYS A 204 20.78 -25.94 -12.08
CA LYS A 204 21.90 -25.92 -11.11
C LYS A 204 23.09 -25.09 -11.60
N ASN A 205 23.45 -25.26 -12.88
CA ASN A 205 24.58 -24.58 -13.51
C ASN A 205 24.19 -23.31 -14.27
N ASN A 206 22.90 -22.95 -14.29
CA ASN A 206 22.42 -21.79 -15.02
C ASN A 206 22.72 -20.50 -14.22
N LYS A 207 23.10 -19.46 -14.97
CA LYS A 207 23.19 -18.08 -14.46
C LYS A 207 21.93 -17.27 -14.76
N GLU A 208 21.05 -17.81 -15.59
CA GLU A 208 19.79 -17.20 -16.00
C GLU A 208 18.67 -18.26 -15.99
N VAL A 209 17.51 -17.92 -15.43
CA VAL A 209 16.31 -18.78 -15.36
C VAL A 209 15.11 -17.98 -15.83
N GLU A 210 14.36 -18.49 -16.80
CA GLU A 210 13.09 -17.89 -17.23
C GLU A 210 11.96 -18.38 -16.33
N LEU A 211 11.19 -17.44 -15.77
CA LEU A 211 9.98 -17.72 -14.99
C LEU A 211 8.76 -17.30 -15.80
N LYS A 212 7.93 -18.28 -16.15
CA LYS A 212 6.67 -18.07 -16.89
C LYS A 212 5.51 -17.96 -15.90
N ASP A 213 4.48 -17.19 -16.28
CA ASP A 213 3.26 -17.00 -15.50
C ASP A 213 3.48 -16.41 -14.09
N VAL A 214 4.57 -15.65 -13.90
CA VAL A 214 4.89 -14.92 -12.67
C VAL A 214 4.74 -13.43 -12.93
N ASP A 215 3.97 -12.75 -12.08
CA ASP A 215 3.88 -11.29 -12.11
C ASP A 215 5.18 -10.67 -11.59
N ARG A 216 5.80 -9.82 -12.42
CA ARG A 216 7.10 -9.21 -12.12
C ARG A 216 7.10 -8.40 -10.83
N LYS A 217 6.05 -7.59 -10.62
CA LYS A 217 5.97 -6.72 -9.44
C LYS A 217 5.84 -7.56 -8.17
N ALA A 218 4.95 -8.55 -8.19
CA ALA A 218 4.78 -9.46 -7.07
C ALA A 218 6.07 -10.23 -6.75
N PHE A 219 6.85 -10.61 -7.77
CA PHE A 219 8.14 -11.26 -7.56
C PHE A 219 9.15 -10.33 -6.86
N ILE A 220 9.22 -9.06 -7.25
CA ILE A 220 10.05 -8.05 -6.57
C ILE A 220 9.58 -7.83 -5.13
N ASP A 221 8.26 -7.69 -4.91
CA ASP A 221 7.68 -7.55 -3.56
C ASP A 221 8.07 -8.77 -2.68
N MET A 222 8.01 -9.99 -3.23
CA MET A 222 8.45 -11.21 -2.54
C MET A 222 9.95 -11.17 -2.21
N LEU A 223 10.82 -10.81 -3.17
CA LEU A 223 12.28 -10.69 -2.93
C LEU A 223 12.56 -9.68 -1.81
N ASN A 224 11.87 -8.55 -1.82
CA ASN A 224 11.99 -7.53 -0.78
C ASN A 224 11.63 -8.08 0.61
N LEU A 225 10.72 -9.03 0.74
CA LEU A 225 10.40 -9.66 2.03
C LEU A 225 11.43 -10.73 2.47
N ILE A 226 12.12 -11.38 1.53
CA ILE A 226 13.17 -12.38 1.83
C ILE A 226 14.47 -11.68 2.24
N TYR A 227 14.84 -10.66 1.47
CA TYR A 227 16.05 -9.90 1.73
C TYR A 227 15.83 -9.00 2.95
N PRO A 228 16.91 -8.49 3.58
CA PRO A 228 16.82 -7.42 4.56
C PRO A 228 16.37 -6.10 3.91
N SER A 229 15.19 -6.09 3.30
CA SER A 229 14.45 -4.95 2.84
C SER A 229 13.28 -4.70 3.81
N TYR A 230 12.58 -3.58 3.62
CA TYR A 230 11.57 -3.09 4.56
C TYR A 230 10.18 -2.98 3.93
N GLU A 231 9.96 -3.68 2.81
CA GLU A 231 8.64 -3.77 2.19
C GLU A 231 7.64 -4.32 3.20
N LYS A 232 6.46 -3.71 3.25
CA LYS A 232 5.42 -4.10 4.21
C LYS A 232 4.34 -4.87 3.50
N ILE A 233 3.82 -5.89 4.17
CA ILE A 233 2.58 -6.52 3.77
C ILE A 233 1.45 -5.51 3.98
N SER A 234 0.62 -5.36 2.95
CA SER A 234 -0.49 -4.41 2.87
C SER A 234 -1.65 -5.06 2.12
N VAL A 235 -2.82 -4.42 2.14
CA VAL A 235 -4.02 -4.92 1.45
C VAL A 235 -3.77 -5.12 -0.05
N SER A 236 -3.00 -4.24 -0.68
CA SER A 236 -2.78 -4.25 -2.13
C SER A 236 -1.80 -5.33 -2.60
N ASN A 237 -0.87 -5.77 -1.75
CA ASN A 237 0.16 -6.76 -2.12
C ASN A 237 -0.04 -8.14 -1.46
N CYS A 238 -0.85 -8.24 -0.40
CA CYS A 238 -1.02 -9.43 0.42
C CYS A 238 -1.36 -10.69 -0.40
N GLU A 239 -2.36 -10.64 -1.27
CA GLU A 239 -2.81 -11.84 -2.02
C GLU A 239 -1.77 -12.31 -3.04
N SER A 240 -1.14 -11.37 -3.77
CA SER A 240 -0.12 -11.68 -4.76
C SER A 240 1.14 -12.25 -4.10
N ILE A 241 1.56 -11.65 -2.98
CA ILE A 241 2.70 -12.14 -2.19
C ILE A 241 2.38 -13.52 -1.64
N LEU A 242 1.19 -13.75 -1.09
CA LEU A 242 0.79 -15.04 -0.55
C LEU A 242 0.80 -16.14 -1.63
N LYS A 243 0.30 -15.82 -2.83
CA LYS A 243 0.35 -16.73 -3.99
C LYS A 243 1.79 -17.12 -4.34
N LEU A 244 2.69 -16.15 -4.43
CA LEU A 244 4.09 -16.43 -4.77
C LEU A 244 4.83 -17.16 -3.63
N ALA A 245 4.55 -16.79 -2.39
CA ALA A 245 5.14 -17.45 -1.23
C ALA A 245 4.73 -18.93 -1.17
N ASP A 246 3.47 -19.27 -1.46
CA ASP A 246 3.02 -20.66 -1.61
C ASP A 246 3.69 -21.35 -2.81
N GLN A 247 3.69 -20.71 -3.98
CA GLN A 247 4.30 -21.24 -5.21
C GLN A 247 5.79 -21.59 -5.03
N PHE A 248 6.54 -20.72 -4.35
CA PHE A 248 7.97 -20.91 -4.08
C PHE A 248 8.24 -21.54 -2.71
N GLN A 249 7.22 -21.91 -1.95
CA GLN A 249 7.35 -22.54 -0.62
C GLN A 249 8.22 -21.72 0.35
N ILE A 250 7.85 -20.46 0.58
CA ILE A 250 8.56 -19.52 1.47
C ILE A 250 7.76 -19.28 2.74
N ASP A 251 7.89 -20.19 3.70
CA ASP A 251 7.08 -20.21 4.94
C ASP A 251 7.18 -18.92 5.76
N VAL A 252 8.38 -18.30 5.83
CA VAL A 252 8.59 -17.07 6.61
C VAL A 252 7.73 -15.90 6.11
N ILE A 253 7.39 -15.87 4.82
CA ILE A 253 6.50 -14.86 4.24
C ILE A 253 5.05 -15.25 4.51
N ILE A 254 4.70 -16.53 4.36
CA ILE A 254 3.37 -17.06 4.68
C ILE A 254 2.98 -16.71 6.11
N ASP A 255 3.88 -16.94 7.08
CA ASP A 255 3.68 -16.61 8.50
C ASP A 255 3.46 -15.10 8.74
N GLN A 256 4.18 -14.25 8.01
CA GLN A 256 4.03 -12.80 8.13
C GLN A 256 2.70 -12.33 7.55
N VAL A 257 2.29 -12.90 6.40
CA VAL A 257 1.00 -12.59 5.76
C VAL A 257 -0.16 -13.09 6.61
N GLU A 258 -0.06 -14.30 7.17
CA GLU A 258 -1.07 -14.84 8.08
C GLU A 258 -1.29 -13.91 9.28
N LYS A 259 -0.22 -13.45 9.93
CA LYS A 259 -0.29 -12.47 11.02
C LYS A 259 -0.91 -11.15 10.58
N PHE A 260 -0.53 -10.64 9.41
CA PHE A 260 -1.13 -9.41 8.88
C PHE A 260 -2.64 -9.57 8.66
N LEU A 261 -3.08 -10.68 8.06
CA LEU A 261 -4.51 -10.97 7.82
C LEU A 261 -5.30 -11.12 9.12
N ILE A 262 -4.72 -11.73 10.15
CA ILE A 262 -5.33 -11.86 11.48
C ILE A 262 -5.68 -10.47 12.03
N TYR A 263 -4.71 -9.56 12.10
CA TYR A 263 -4.88 -8.25 12.72
C TYR A 263 -5.47 -7.16 11.81
N SER A 264 -5.57 -7.39 10.51
CA SER A 264 -6.13 -6.41 9.58
C SER A 264 -7.64 -6.28 9.72
N THR A 265 -8.13 -5.05 9.84
CA THR A 265 -9.57 -4.71 9.82
C THR A 265 -10.09 -4.40 8.41
N GLU A 266 -9.20 -4.37 7.42
CA GLU A 266 -9.54 -4.01 6.04
C GLU A 266 -10.08 -5.20 5.21
N PHE A 267 -9.90 -6.43 5.71
CA PHE A 267 -10.44 -7.64 5.10
C PHE A 267 -11.70 -8.10 5.81
N ILE A 268 -12.77 -8.29 5.05
CA ILE A 268 -13.99 -8.93 5.57
C ILE A 268 -13.73 -10.40 5.92
N ALA A 269 -14.43 -10.91 6.94
CA ALA A 269 -14.21 -12.26 7.46
C ALA A 269 -14.37 -13.36 6.39
N VAL A 270 -15.32 -13.23 5.45
CA VAL A 270 -15.49 -14.21 4.36
C VAL A 270 -14.24 -14.32 3.47
N LYS A 271 -13.55 -13.20 3.22
CA LYS A 271 -12.32 -13.17 2.42
C LYS A 271 -11.16 -13.79 3.18
N LYS A 272 -11.05 -13.51 4.49
CA LYS A 272 -10.06 -14.15 5.36
C LYS A 272 -10.25 -15.67 5.41
N LEU A 273 -11.49 -16.15 5.54
CA LEU A 273 -11.82 -17.58 5.51
C LEU A 273 -11.43 -18.23 4.17
N HIS A 274 -11.73 -17.58 3.03
CA HIS A 274 -11.32 -18.06 1.71
C HIS A 274 -9.79 -18.20 1.59
N LEU A 275 -9.04 -17.15 1.94
CA LEU A 275 -7.57 -17.17 1.90
C LEU A 275 -6.99 -18.20 2.88
N SER A 276 -7.60 -18.36 4.05
CA SER A 276 -7.14 -19.33 5.06
C SER A 276 -7.25 -20.77 4.57
N ASP A 277 -8.30 -21.10 3.82
CA ASP A 277 -8.46 -22.42 3.23
C ASP A 277 -7.51 -22.62 2.04
N GLN A 278 -7.50 -21.67 1.10
CA GLN A 278 -6.70 -21.73 -0.12
C GLN A 278 -5.21 -21.95 0.16
N TYR A 279 -4.67 -21.24 1.15
CA TYR A 279 -3.24 -21.25 1.50
C TYR A 279 -2.92 -21.96 2.82
N ARG A 280 -3.91 -22.68 3.39
CA ARG A 280 -3.75 -23.50 4.62
C ARG A 280 -3.26 -22.69 5.84
N LEU A 281 -3.80 -21.50 6.02
CA LEU A 281 -3.48 -20.58 7.12
C LEU A 281 -4.35 -20.90 8.35
N VAL A 282 -3.94 -21.91 9.12
CA VAL A 282 -4.76 -22.44 10.22
C VAL A 282 -4.97 -21.43 11.34
N GLN A 283 -3.99 -20.58 11.67
CA GLN A 283 -4.15 -19.57 12.73
C GLN A 283 -5.15 -18.49 12.30
N LEU A 284 -5.14 -18.12 11.02
CA LEU A 284 -6.15 -17.21 10.47
C LEU A 284 -7.55 -17.84 10.49
N GLN A 285 -7.67 -19.11 10.13
CA GLN A 285 -8.93 -19.84 10.16
C GLN A 285 -9.49 -19.92 11.60
N ASP A 286 -8.65 -20.30 12.56
CA ASP A 286 -9.01 -20.37 13.98
C ASP A 286 -9.44 -19.00 14.52
N HIS A 287 -8.72 -17.93 14.16
CA HIS A 287 -9.11 -16.56 14.53
C HIS A 287 -10.48 -16.19 13.97
N CYS A 288 -10.71 -16.42 12.68
CA CYS A 288 -12.00 -16.10 12.05
C CYS A 288 -13.15 -16.88 12.67
N LEU A 289 -12.93 -18.16 13.01
CA LEU A 289 -13.93 -18.99 13.69
C LEU A 289 -14.11 -18.57 15.16
N GLY A 290 -13.08 -18.03 15.79
CA GLY A 290 -13.12 -17.47 17.14
C GLY A 290 -14.01 -16.23 17.24
N ASP A 291 -13.93 -15.35 16.25
CA ASP A 291 -14.72 -14.10 16.16
C ASP A 291 -16.22 -14.33 15.93
N ILE A 292 -16.63 -15.54 15.55
CA ILE A 292 -18.04 -15.92 15.42
C ILE A 292 -18.56 -16.29 16.81
N GLU A 293 -19.43 -15.46 17.39
CA GLU A 293 -19.96 -15.64 18.75
C GLU A 293 -21.45 -16.02 18.74
N SER A 294 -22.15 -15.81 17.62
CA SER A 294 -23.58 -16.01 17.48
C SER A 294 -23.96 -16.68 16.14
N VAL A 295 -25.21 -17.14 16.04
CA VAL A 295 -25.76 -17.63 14.76
C VAL A 295 -25.93 -16.49 13.76
N ASP A 296 -26.26 -15.29 14.24
CA ASP A 296 -26.45 -14.11 13.41
C ASP A 296 -25.15 -13.72 12.67
N ASP A 297 -23.98 -13.87 13.32
CA ASP A 297 -22.68 -13.63 12.66
C ASP A 297 -22.49 -14.50 11.40
N VAL A 298 -22.94 -15.76 11.45
CA VAL A 298 -22.85 -16.68 10.30
C VAL A 298 -23.90 -16.36 9.24
N LEU A 299 -25.07 -15.85 9.64
CA LEU A 299 -26.08 -15.36 8.70
C LEU A 299 -25.57 -14.12 7.97
N ASP A 300 -24.93 -13.19 8.68
CA ASP A 300 -24.32 -11.99 8.08
C ASP A 300 -23.23 -12.38 7.08
N LEU A 301 -22.39 -13.37 7.40
CA LEU A 301 -21.42 -13.92 6.46
C LEU A 301 -22.10 -14.49 5.20
N LYS A 302 -23.21 -15.20 5.36
CA LYS A 302 -23.96 -15.82 4.25
C LYS A 302 -24.54 -14.80 3.27
N GLU A 303 -24.89 -13.61 3.74
CA GLU A 303 -25.38 -12.52 2.89
C GLU A 303 -24.28 -11.84 2.07
N THR A 304 -23.00 -12.08 2.38
CA THR A 304 -21.88 -11.55 1.57
C THR A 304 -21.71 -12.31 0.26
N ASP A 305 -21.34 -11.59 -0.81
CA ASP A 305 -21.15 -12.19 -2.15
C ASP A 305 -20.11 -13.31 -2.16
N GLY A 306 -19.03 -13.16 -1.38
CA GLY A 306 -17.92 -14.12 -1.30
C GLY A 306 -18.27 -15.44 -0.61
N PHE A 307 -19.41 -15.55 0.08
CA PHE A 307 -19.78 -16.77 0.79
C PHE A 307 -20.02 -17.96 -0.17
N LYS A 308 -20.55 -17.67 -1.36
CA LYS A 308 -20.84 -18.70 -2.37
C LYS A 308 -19.57 -19.38 -2.85
N GLU A 309 -18.47 -18.63 -2.88
CA GLU A 309 -17.14 -19.05 -3.35
C GLU A 309 -16.33 -19.80 -2.29
N LEU A 310 -16.80 -19.84 -1.03
CA LEU A 310 -16.18 -20.68 0.00
C LEU A 310 -16.27 -22.16 -0.39
N ALA A 311 -15.18 -22.89 -0.17
CA ALA A 311 -15.15 -24.34 -0.33
C ALA A 311 -16.09 -25.03 0.67
N ASP A 312 -16.57 -26.22 0.29
CA ASP A 312 -17.58 -26.95 1.07
C ASP A 312 -17.08 -27.34 2.47
N ASN A 313 -15.78 -27.58 2.62
CA ASN A 313 -15.15 -27.84 3.92
C ASN A 313 -15.23 -26.61 4.84
N VAL A 314 -15.00 -25.39 4.33
CA VAL A 314 -15.16 -24.15 5.09
C VAL A 314 -16.62 -23.93 5.49
N LYS A 315 -17.56 -24.16 4.56
CA LYS A 315 -19.00 -24.11 4.88
C LYS A 315 -19.40 -25.12 5.95
N ALA A 316 -18.82 -26.32 5.92
CA ALA A 316 -19.02 -27.34 6.95
C ALA A 316 -18.45 -26.91 8.31
N LEU A 317 -17.27 -26.28 8.36
CA LEU A 317 -16.70 -25.73 9.59
C LEU A 317 -17.60 -24.64 10.20
N LEU A 318 -18.16 -23.75 9.37
CA LEU A 318 -19.12 -22.74 9.82
C LEU A 318 -20.39 -23.40 10.40
N LEU A 319 -20.91 -24.45 9.76
CA LEU A 319 -22.04 -25.21 10.29
C LEU A 319 -21.70 -25.87 11.64
N GLU A 320 -20.52 -26.47 11.79
CA GLU A 320 -20.08 -27.03 13.06
C GLU A 320 -19.96 -25.97 14.16
N LYS A 321 -19.46 -24.77 13.83
CA LYS A 321 -19.41 -23.63 14.74
C LYS A 321 -20.81 -23.21 15.20
N VAL A 322 -21.78 -23.09 14.29
CA VAL A 322 -23.19 -22.82 14.62
C VAL A 322 -23.75 -23.87 15.57
N LEU A 323 -23.51 -25.16 15.31
CA LEU A 323 -23.99 -26.25 16.17
C LEU A 323 -23.38 -26.22 17.57
N LYS A 324 -22.13 -25.74 17.72
CA LYS A 324 -21.50 -25.53 19.04
C LYS A 324 -22.18 -24.39 19.80
N ILE A 325 -22.38 -23.24 19.15
CA ILE A 325 -23.05 -22.06 19.74
C ILE A 325 -24.45 -22.42 20.23
N ILE A 326 -25.24 -23.14 19.42
CA ILE A 326 -26.61 -23.55 19.79
C ILE A 326 -26.61 -24.51 20.99
N LYS A 327 -25.59 -25.36 21.16
CA LYS A 327 -25.49 -26.27 22.31
C LYS A 327 -25.09 -25.58 23.61
N GLU A 328 -24.39 -24.45 23.52
CA GLU A 328 -23.89 -23.68 24.66
C GLU A 328 -24.89 -22.61 25.16
N THR A 329 -25.96 -22.38 24.40
CA THR A 329 -27.07 -21.46 24.72
C THR A 329 -28.22 -22.18 25.44
#